data_AF-A0A0D6M212-F1
#
_entry.id   AF-A0A0D6M212-F1
#
_cell.length_a   1.000
_cell.length_b   1.000
_cell.length_c   1.000
_cell.angle_alpha   90.00
_cell.angle_beta   90.00
_cell.angle_gamma   90.00
#
_symmetry.space_group_name_H-M   'P 1'
#
loop_
_entity.id
_entity.type
_entity.pdbx_description
1 polymer ?
#
loop_
_entity_poly.entity_id
_entity_poly.type
_entity_poly.pdbx_seq_one_letter_code
_entity_poly.pdbx_strand_id
1 'polypeptide(L)'
;MPMDVILGNNIMVPGGDFRQIVPAVRKGVQADVIAACIKTSPLWSRFNDYLRRNMRVVGPANEWKKYLMKIGDSKVLANDNDEILIPVELQSKESLVNEIIGPLLNRQCSG
;
A
#
# COMPACT_ATOMS: atom_id res chain seq x y z
N MET A 1 10.17 12.75 -35.43
CA MET A 1 9.42 13.12 -34.20
C MET A 1 10.43 13.17 -33.07
N PRO A 2 10.77 14.34 -32.49
CA PRO A 2 11.78 14.37 -31.45
C PRO A 2 11.21 13.73 -30.17
N MET A 3 12.02 12.91 -29.50
CA MET A 3 11.65 12.30 -28.23
C MET A 3 11.16 13.36 -27.24
N ASP A 4 10.01 13.10 -26.61
CA ASP A 4 9.58 13.78 -25.40
C ASP A 4 10.75 13.88 -24.42
N VAL A 5 11.27 15.09 -24.19
CA VAL A 5 12.34 15.32 -23.20
C VAL A 5 11.73 15.14 -21.81
N ILE A 6 11.77 13.91 -21.30
CA ILE A 6 11.31 13.59 -19.96
C ILE A 6 12.24 14.30 -18.96
N LEU A 7 11.67 15.13 -18.08
CA LEU A 7 12.35 15.78 -16.95
C LEU A 7 13.65 16.54 -17.32
N GLY A 8 13.66 17.18 -18.49
CA GLY A 8 14.80 18.02 -18.91
C GLY A 8 16.08 17.22 -19.21
N ASN A 9 15.95 16.01 -19.76
CA ASN A 9 17.07 15.08 -20.07
C ASN A 9 17.78 14.51 -18.84
N ASN A 10 17.14 14.57 -17.66
CA ASN A 10 17.68 13.97 -16.45
C ASN A 10 17.15 12.55 -16.27
N ILE A 11 18.05 11.63 -15.91
CA ILE A 11 17.66 10.31 -15.45
C ILE A 11 17.09 10.45 -14.03
N MET A 12 15.81 10.10 -13.86
CA MET A 12 15.16 10.08 -12.56
C MET A 12 14.91 8.64 -12.12
N VAL A 13 15.30 8.30 -10.89
CA VAL A 13 15.01 7.02 -10.26
C VAL A 13 14.21 7.28 -8.99
N PRO A 14 12.88 7.35 -9.05
CA PRO A 14 12.08 7.48 -7.85
C PRO A 14 12.15 6.17 -7.04
N GLY A 15 12.31 6.31 -5.72
CA GLY A 15 12.23 5.21 -4.78
C GLY A 15 11.03 5.36 -3.86
N GLY A 16 10.35 4.27 -3.56
CA GLY A 16 9.24 4.24 -2.63
C GLY A 16 8.19 3.19 -2.96
N ASP A 17 7.15 3.14 -2.12
CA ASP A 17 5.94 2.35 -2.39
C ASP A 17 4.77 3.33 -2.52
N PHE A 18 4.41 3.65 -3.76
CA PHE A 18 3.34 4.59 -4.09
C PHE A 18 1.93 4.09 -3.73
N ARG A 19 1.84 2.93 -3.07
CA ARG A 19 0.59 2.38 -2.51
C ARG A 19 0.44 2.67 -1.01
N GLN A 20 1.45 3.25 -0.35
CA GLN A 20 1.44 3.42 1.11
C GLN A 20 0.74 4.70 1.57
N ILE A 21 1.02 5.84 0.95
CA ILE A 21 0.49 7.14 1.37
C ILE A 21 0.04 7.90 0.13
N VAL A 22 -1.22 8.34 0.14
CA VAL A 22 -1.78 9.21 -0.89
C VAL A 22 -1.27 10.65 -0.71
N PRO A 23 -1.14 11.44 -1.79
CA PRO A 23 -0.75 12.85 -1.69
C PRO A 23 -1.74 13.64 -0.83
N ALA A 24 -1.22 14.49 0.05
CA ALA A 24 -2.07 15.38 0.84
C ALA A 24 -2.47 16.60 0.02
N VAL A 25 -3.76 16.70 -0.34
CA VAL A 25 -4.32 17.86 -1.06
C VAL A 25 -5.12 18.73 -0.08
N ARG A 26 -4.66 19.96 0.15
CA ARG A 26 -5.33 20.89 1.08
C ARG A 26 -6.72 21.24 0.56
N LYS A 27 -7.76 21.00 1.38
CA LYS A 27 -9.18 21.23 1.03
C LYS A 27 -9.64 20.47 -0.23
N GLY A 28 -8.90 19.45 -0.65
CA GLY A 28 -9.24 18.65 -1.82
C GLY A 28 -10.29 17.59 -1.51
N VAL A 29 -11.08 17.23 -2.50
CA VAL A 29 -11.96 16.07 -2.47
C VAL A 29 -11.22 14.82 -2.95
N GLN A 30 -11.86 13.65 -2.87
CA GLN A 30 -11.27 12.37 -3.29
C GLN A 30 -10.72 12.41 -4.73
N ALA A 31 -11.45 13.05 -5.66
CA ALA A 31 -11.01 13.22 -7.04
C ALA A 31 -9.69 14.01 -7.16
N ASP A 32 -9.47 15.02 -6.32
CA ASP A 32 -8.24 15.81 -6.32
C ASP A 32 -7.05 14.97 -5.82
N VAL A 33 -7.27 14.15 -4.80
CA VAL A 33 -6.26 13.23 -4.27
C VAL A 33 -5.87 12.20 -5.32
N ILE A 34 -6.84 11.65 -6.05
CA ILE A 34 -6.61 10.72 -7.16
C ILE A 34 -5.83 11.43 -8.29
N ALA A 35 -6.23 12.64 -8.67
CA ALA A 35 -5.55 13.43 -9.70
C ALA A 35 -4.11 13.82 -9.31
N ALA A 36 -3.82 13.94 -8.01
CA ALA A 36 -2.47 14.20 -7.51
C ALA A 36 -1.57 12.94 -7.46
N CYS A 37 -2.15 11.73 -7.53
CA CYS A 37 -1.36 10.50 -7.46
C CYS A 37 -0.46 10.34 -8.68
N ILE A 38 0.81 9.92 -8.48
CA ILE A 38 1.75 9.71 -9.60
C ILE A 38 1.21 8.73 -10.67
N LYS A 39 0.34 7.79 -10.27
CA LYS A 39 -0.29 6.81 -11.17
C LYS A 39 -1.23 7.43 -12.20
N THR A 40 -1.77 8.62 -11.93
CA THR A 40 -2.63 9.36 -12.88
C THR A 40 -1.83 10.29 -13.79
N SER A 41 -0.52 10.42 -13.57
CA SER A 41 0.36 11.19 -14.44
C SER A 41 0.53 10.51 -15.82
N PRO A 42 0.55 11.28 -16.93
CA PRO A 42 0.90 10.74 -18.25
C PRO A 42 2.28 10.05 -18.28
N LEU A 43 3.18 10.47 -17.39
CA LEU A 43 4.52 9.88 -17.25
C LEU A 43 4.51 8.50 -16.60
N TRP A 44 3.40 8.07 -15.98
CA TRP A 44 3.33 6.77 -15.29
C TRP A 44 3.73 5.61 -16.21
N SER A 45 3.29 5.66 -17.47
CA SER A 45 3.62 4.67 -18.52
C SER A 45 5.11 4.55 -18.83
N ARG A 46 5.93 5.52 -18.41
CA ARG A 46 7.38 5.57 -18.64
C ARG A 46 8.19 5.00 -17.47
N PHE A 47 7.57 4.78 -16.30
CA PHE A 47 8.24 4.18 -15.15
C PHE A 47 8.28 2.65 -15.27
N ASN A 48 9.37 2.06 -14.76
CA ASN A 48 9.52 0.61 -14.66
C ASN A 48 9.63 0.20 -13.19
N ASP A 49 8.91 -0.87 -12.82
CA ASP A 49 8.99 -1.44 -11.47
C ASP A 49 10.20 -2.37 -11.33
N TYR A 50 11.17 -1.98 -10.50
CA TYR A 50 12.40 -2.74 -10.28
C TYR A 50 12.35 -3.68 -9.06
N LEU A 51 11.50 -3.41 -8.06
CA LEU A 51 11.44 -4.17 -6.81
C LEU A 51 10.15 -4.99 -6.72
N ARG A 52 10.24 -6.29 -6.97
CA ARG A 52 9.09 -7.21 -6.96
C ARG A 52 9.04 -8.15 -5.75
N ARG A 53 10.16 -8.30 -5.04
CA ARG A 53 10.29 -9.23 -3.91
C ARG A 53 10.27 -8.46 -2.59
N ASN A 54 9.20 -8.62 -1.82
CA ASN A 54 9.17 -8.17 -0.43
C ASN A 54 10.04 -9.10 0.43
N MET A 55 11.11 -8.56 1.01
CA MET A 55 12.08 -9.29 1.83
C MET A 55 11.81 -9.23 3.34
N ARG A 56 10.85 -8.40 3.78
CA ARG A 56 10.56 -8.18 5.21
C ARG A 56 9.79 -9.35 5.83
N VAL A 57 8.94 -10.01 5.03
CA VAL A 57 8.09 -11.12 5.49
C VAL A 57 8.65 -12.42 4.93
N VAL A 58 9.13 -13.29 5.84
CA VAL A 58 9.67 -14.63 5.57
C VAL A 58 8.96 -15.64 6.48
N GLY A 59 8.65 -16.83 5.96
CA GLY A 59 8.02 -17.91 6.75
C GLY A 59 6.48 -17.98 6.65
N PRO A 60 5.76 -18.44 7.70
CA PRO A 60 4.35 -18.84 7.63
C PRO A 60 3.37 -17.71 7.25
N ALA A 61 3.79 -16.45 7.34
CA ALA A 61 3.00 -15.28 6.93
C ALA A 61 2.94 -15.05 5.40
N ASN A 62 3.34 -16.03 4.58
CA ASN A 62 3.40 -15.87 3.13
C ASN A 62 2.01 -15.71 2.47
N GLU A 63 0.99 -16.39 2.98
CA GLU A 63 -0.40 -16.22 2.50
C GLU A 63 -0.92 -14.81 2.78
N TRP A 64 -0.66 -14.29 3.97
CA TRP A 64 -0.99 -12.90 4.34
C TRP A 64 -0.27 -11.89 3.45
N LYS A 65 1.02 -12.11 3.19
CA LYS A 65 1.80 -11.30 2.24
C LYS A 65 1.17 -11.28 0.84
N LYS A 66 0.76 -12.44 0.31
CA LYS A 66 0.10 -12.51 -1.00
C LYS A 66 -1.22 -11.73 -1.00
N TYR A 67 -1.98 -11.80 0.09
CA TYR A 67 -3.22 -11.04 0.24
C TYR A 67 -2.97 -9.52 0.23
N LEU A 68 -2.04 -9.02 1.06
CA LEU A 68 -1.66 -7.60 1.05
C LEU A 68 -1.15 -7.12 -0.31
N MET A 69 -0.42 -7.96 -1.04
CA MET A 69 0.00 -7.63 -2.41
C MET A 69 -1.18 -7.49 -3.36
N LYS A 70 -2.20 -8.36 -3.25
CA LYS A 70 -3.44 -8.23 -4.04
C LYS A 70 -4.19 -6.94 -3.73
N ILE A 71 -4.24 -6.53 -2.45
CA ILE A 71 -4.83 -5.24 -2.05
C ILE A 71 -4.10 -4.09 -2.73
N GLY A 72 -2.77 -4.04 -2.61
CA GLY A 72 -1.98 -2.95 -3.19
C GLY A 72 -2.03 -2.90 -4.72
N ASP A 73 -2.27 -4.03 -5.37
CA ASP A 73 -2.42 -4.15 -6.82
C ASP A 73 -3.87 -3.92 -7.30
N SER A 74 -4.80 -3.59 -6.39
CA SER A 74 -6.23 -3.43 -6.70
C SER A 74 -6.86 -4.69 -7.34
N LYS A 75 -6.44 -5.88 -6.91
CA LYS A 75 -6.91 -7.19 -7.41
C LYS A 75 -7.88 -7.89 -6.43
N VAL A 76 -8.28 -7.20 -5.37
CA VAL A 76 -9.29 -7.68 -4.41
C VAL A 76 -10.63 -7.06 -4.80
N LEU A 77 -11.71 -7.84 -4.68
CA LEU A 77 -13.06 -7.36 -4.95
C LEU A 77 -13.42 -6.26 -3.94
N ALA A 78 -13.87 -5.13 -4.46
CA ALA A 78 -14.49 -4.08 -3.68
C ALA A 78 -16.02 -4.21 -3.76
N ASN A 79 -16.73 -3.66 -2.78
CA ASN A 79 -18.18 -3.50 -2.83
C ASN A 79 -18.58 -2.35 -3.75
N ASP A 80 -19.88 -2.07 -3.87
CA ASP A 80 -20.41 -0.98 -4.71
C ASP A 80 -19.95 0.43 -4.26
N ASN A 81 -19.35 0.55 -3.07
CA ASN A 81 -18.78 1.78 -2.53
C ASN A 81 -17.25 1.87 -2.70
N ASP A 82 -16.63 0.99 -3.49
CA ASP A 82 -15.18 0.86 -3.66
C ASP A 82 -14.42 0.48 -2.36
N GLU A 83 -15.10 -0.15 -1.40
CA GLU A 83 -14.50 -0.59 -0.14
C GLU A 83 -14.11 -2.07 -0.19
N ILE A 84 -12.95 -2.39 0.39
CA ILE A 84 -12.46 -3.76 0.49
C ILE A 84 -13.01 -4.40 1.77
N LEU A 85 -13.70 -5.53 1.64
CA LEU A 85 -14.15 -6.33 2.78
C LEU A 85 -12.95 -6.99 3.47
N ILE A 86 -12.84 -6.80 4.79
CA ILE A 86 -11.80 -7.44 5.60
C ILE A 86 -12.23 -8.88 5.92
N PRO A 87 -11.43 -9.91 5.58
CA PRO A 87 -11.71 -11.30 5.94
C PRO A 87 -11.98 -11.47 7.43
N VAL A 88 -12.97 -12.28 7.78
CA VAL A 88 -13.46 -12.44 9.17
C VAL A 88 -12.36 -12.94 10.11
N GLU A 89 -11.40 -13.70 9.58
CA GLU A 89 -10.26 -14.23 10.33
C GLU A 89 -9.29 -13.13 10.81
N LEU A 90 -9.38 -11.93 10.23
CA LEU A 90 -8.55 -10.77 10.55
C LEU A 90 -9.31 -9.73 11.37
N GLN A 91 -10.61 -9.95 11.58
CA GLN A 91 -11.42 -9.07 12.40
C GLN A 91 -11.17 -9.40 13.88
N SER A 92 -10.74 -8.39 14.61
CA SER A 92 -10.63 -8.46 16.07
C SER A 92 -12.03 -8.60 16.67
N LYS A 93 -12.19 -9.47 17.67
CA LYS A 93 -13.48 -9.73 18.32
C LYS A 93 -13.68 -8.80 19.52
N GLU A 94 -12.60 -8.26 20.06
CA GLU A 94 -12.54 -7.37 21.20
C GLU A 94 -11.61 -6.17 20.92
N SER A 95 -11.09 -5.53 21.99
CA SER A 95 -10.12 -4.45 21.84
C SER A 95 -8.82 -4.96 21.24
N LEU A 96 -8.39 -4.36 20.12
CA LEU A 96 -7.07 -4.62 19.51
C LEU A 96 -5.93 -4.46 20.52
N VAL A 97 -6.07 -3.54 21.48
CA VAL A 97 -5.08 -3.36 22.54
C VAL A 97 -5.00 -4.63 23.39
N ASN A 98 -6.14 -5.22 23.75
CA ASN A 98 -6.16 -6.42 24.57
C ASN A 98 -5.71 -7.65 23.77
N GLU A 99 -6.15 -7.79 22.53
CA GLU A 99 -5.84 -8.96 21.70
C GLU A 99 -4.39 -8.97 21.20
N ILE A 100 -3.83 -7.81 20.82
CA ILE A 100 -2.48 -7.72 20.25
C ILE A 100 -1.44 -7.36 21.30
N ILE A 101 -1.72 -6.36 22.14
CA ILE A 101 -0.74 -5.82 23.10
C ILE A 101 -0.82 -6.57 24.44
N GLY A 102 -2.00 -6.99 24.87
CA GLY A 102 -2.20 -7.73 26.13
C GLY A 102 -1.26 -8.94 26.31
N PRO A 103 -1.19 -9.87 25.34
CA PRO A 103 -0.25 -11.01 25.41
C PRO A 103 1.22 -10.60 25.45
N LEU A 104 1.60 -9.46 24.86
CA LEU A 104 2.98 -8.97 24.87
C LEU A 104 3.35 -8.34 26.21
N LEU A 105 2.41 -7.64 26.85
CA LEU A 105 2.59 -7.10 28.20
C LEU A 105 2.68 -8.22 29.24
N ASN A 106 1.86 -9.27 29.10
CA ASN A 106 1.86 -10.41 30.03
C ASN A 106 3.10 -11.31 29.93
N ARG A 107 3.89 -11.22 28.85
CA ARG A 107 5.16 -11.96 28.69
C ARG A 107 6.35 -11.34 29.44
N GLN A 108 6.22 -10.14 29.99
CA GLN A 108 7.28 -9.52 30.80
C GLN A 108 7.16 -9.79 32.31
N CYS A 109 6.16 -10.57 32.73
CA CYS A 109 5.94 -10.91 34.14
C CYS A 109 5.86 -12.42 34.35
N SER A 110 6.94 -13.13 34.05
CA SER A 110 7.22 -14.43 34.63
C SER A 110 8.73 -14.48 34.89
N GLY A 111 9.11 -14.20 36.14
CA GLY A 111 10.47 -14.33 36.63
C GLY A 111 10.92 -15.78 36.77
#